data_AF-A0A7X8FF68-F1
#
_entry.id   AF-A0A7X8FF68-F1
#
_cell.length_a   1.000
_cell.length_b   1.000
_cell.length_c   1.000
_cell.angle_alpha   90.00
_cell.angle_beta   90.00
_cell.angle_gamma   90.00
#
_symmetry.space_group_name_H-M   'P 1'
#
loop_
_entity.id
_entity.type
_entity.pdbx_description
1 polymer ?
#
loop_
_entity_poly.entity_id
_entity_poly.type
_entity_poly.pdbx_seq_one_letter_code
_entity_poly.pdbx_strand_id
1 'polypeptide(L)'
;MPFIRWGIRLLIIHVFFIIIVWLASYFSPLDILATGAYLYLLWKAGSLITAETLDLAPSRRDALCAGLLAQSPGLLLAAANLYSFYDYTGPLFSDCRFAFQLWHTPFMPFLTFFSFPVWGGYSFYFWALNLGAPLYLTLLWLSANRTIIKSETRINQVFYHSN
;
A
#
# COMPACT_ATOMS: atom_id res chain seq x y z
N MET A 1 19.66 1.78 8.04
CA MET A 1 18.43 1.59 8.85
C MET A 1 17.54 0.56 8.16
N PRO A 2 17.00 -0.44 8.88
CA PRO A 2 16.23 -1.55 8.30
C PRO A 2 15.02 -1.07 7.48
N PHE A 3 14.34 0.00 7.93
CA PHE A 3 13.19 0.57 7.20
C PHE A 3 13.56 1.14 5.82
N ILE A 4 14.77 1.66 5.61
CA ILE A 4 15.18 2.21 4.29
C ILE A 4 15.28 1.09 3.27
N ARG A 5 15.98 0.01 3.64
CA ARG A 5 16.15 -1.16 2.77
C ARG A 5 14.80 -1.78 2.43
N TRP A 6 13.92 -1.91 3.42
CA TRP A 6 12.57 -2.43 3.21
C TRP A 6 11.69 -1.49 2.41
N GLY A 7 11.77 -0.18 2.60
CA GLY A 7 11.05 0.80 1.80
C GLY A 7 11.44 0.73 0.33
N ILE A 8 12.74 0.59 0.02
CA ILE A 8 13.20 0.40 -1.36
C ILE A 8 12.67 -0.93 -1.94
N ARG A 9 12.74 -2.03 -1.18
CA ARG A 9 12.19 -3.32 -1.62
C ARG A 9 10.68 -3.24 -1.91
N LEU A 10 9.94 -2.59 -1.02
CA LEU A 10 8.50 -2.38 -1.16
C LEU A 10 8.16 -1.48 -2.35
N LEU A 11 8.95 -0.45 -2.61
CA LEU A 11 8.86 0.40 -3.80
C LEU A 11 9.05 -0.43 -5.08
N ILE A 12 10.12 -1.23 -5.13
CA ILE A 12 10.41 -2.11 -6.26
C ILE A 12 9.25 -3.09 -6.49
N ILE A 13 8.78 -3.77 -5.44
CA ILE A 13 7.62 -4.68 -5.51
C ILE A 13 6.41 -3.94 -6.06
N HIS A 14 6.13 -2.74 -5.58
CA HIS A 14 4.98 -1.95 -6.05
C HIS A 14 5.07 -1.63 -7.53
N VAL A 15 6.23 -1.17 -8.02
CA VAL A 15 6.46 -0.89 -9.45
C VAL A 15 6.29 -2.14 -10.30
N PHE A 16 6.82 -3.28 -9.87
CA PHE A 16 6.59 -4.55 -10.57
C PHE A 16 5.11 -4.92 -10.63
N PHE A 17 4.38 -4.73 -9.52
CA PHE A 17 2.96 -5.03 -9.50
C PHE A 17 2.09 -4.05 -10.28
N ILE A 18 2.53 -2.80 -10.51
CA ILE A 18 1.90 -1.92 -11.50
C ILE A 18 1.91 -2.61 -12.86
N ILE A 19 3.06 -3.11 -13.31
CA ILE A 19 3.22 -3.79 -14.61
C ILE A 19 2.42 -5.09 -14.65
N ILE A 20 2.52 -5.93 -13.61
CA ILE A 20 1.83 -7.23 -13.56
C ILE A 20 0.31 -7.04 -13.59
N VAL A 21 -0.24 -6.15 -12.77
CA VAL A 21 -1.69 -5.92 -12.71
C VAL A 21 -2.17 -5.24 -13.99
N TRP A 22 -1.40 -4.31 -14.55
CA TRP A 22 -1.69 -3.71 -15.85
C TRP A 22 -1.76 -4.77 -16.96
N LEU A 23 -0.78 -5.67 -17.06
CA LEU A 23 -0.79 -6.75 -18.04
C LEU A 23 -1.90 -7.77 -17.77
N ALA A 24 -2.23 -8.01 -16.50
CA ALA A 24 -3.30 -8.90 -16.12
C ALA A 24 -4.69 -8.34 -16.45
N SER A 25 -4.85 -7.01 -16.55
CA SER A 25 -6.13 -6.36 -16.90
C SER A 25 -6.66 -6.73 -18.28
N TYR A 26 -5.81 -7.24 -19.18
CA TYR A 26 -6.23 -7.80 -20.46
C TYR A 26 -6.97 -9.15 -20.33
N PHE A 27 -6.91 -9.79 -19.16
CA PHE A 27 -7.51 -11.09 -18.88
C PHE A 27 -8.31 -11.05 -17.58
N SER A 28 -9.61 -10.78 -17.65
CA SER A 28 -10.52 -10.72 -16.49
C SER A 28 -10.83 -12.15 -16.01
N PRO A 29 -9.96 -12.78 -15.20
CA PRO A 29 -9.91 -12.62 -13.74
C PRO A 29 -8.49 -12.55 -13.13
N LEU A 30 -7.47 -12.50 -14.00
CA LEU A 30 -6.05 -12.55 -13.63
C LEU A 30 -5.63 -11.28 -12.88
N ASP A 31 -6.26 -10.15 -13.20
CA ASP A 31 -6.05 -8.86 -12.54
C ASP A 31 -6.41 -8.91 -11.04
N ILE A 32 -7.56 -9.51 -10.71
CA ILE A 32 -7.99 -9.71 -9.32
C ILE A 32 -7.02 -10.63 -8.58
N LEU A 33 -6.55 -11.72 -9.23
CA LEU A 33 -5.56 -12.63 -8.63
C LEU A 33 -4.22 -11.94 -8.40
N ALA A 34 -3.76 -11.13 -9.36
CA ALA A 34 -2.52 -10.36 -9.24
C ALA A 34 -2.62 -9.33 -8.11
N THR A 35 -3.74 -8.62 -8.01
CA THR A 35 -4.02 -7.71 -6.90
C THR A 35 -4.09 -8.44 -5.56
N GLY A 36 -4.70 -9.63 -5.50
CA GLY A 36 -4.70 -10.47 -4.30
C GLY A 36 -3.30 -10.90 -3.87
N ALA A 37 -2.46 -11.30 -4.83
CA ALA A 37 -1.06 -11.64 -4.59
C ALA A 37 -0.27 -10.43 -4.08
N TYR A 38 -0.51 -9.24 -4.64
CA TYR A 38 0.09 -7.99 -4.18
C TYR A 38 -0.24 -7.70 -2.71
N LEU A 39 -1.53 -7.75 -2.34
CA LEU A 39 -1.96 -7.52 -0.96
C LEU A 39 -1.38 -8.55 0.00
N TYR A 40 -1.31 -9.81 -0.41
CA TYR A 40 -0.70 -10.88 0.38
C TYR A 40 0.80 -10.65 0.61
N LEU A 41 1.55 -10.25 -0.42
CA LEU A 41 2.96 -9.91 -0.29
C LEU A 41 3.17 -8.69 0.62
N LEU A 42 2.30 -7.68 0.52
CA LEU A 42 2.34 -6.53 1.41
C LEU A 42 2.12 -6.94 2.86
N TRP A 43 1.11 -7.78 3.11
CA TRP A 43 0.87 -8.37 4.42
C TRP A 43 2.11 -9.12 4.91
N LYS A 44 2.69 -10.01 4.11
CA LYS A 44 3.90 -10.76 4.49
C LYS A 44 5.10 -9.86 4.76
N ALA A 45 5.30 -8.81 3.97
CA ALA A 45 6.37 -7.85 4.17
C ALA A 45 6.26 -7.16 5.53
N GLY A 46 5.06 -6.73 5.93
CA GLY A 46 4.84 -6.16 7.26
C GLY A 46 5.26 -7.10 8.40
N SER A 47 4.98 -8.40 8.27
CA SER A 47 5.43 -9.40 9.24
C SER A 47 6.96 -9.56 9.24
N LEU A 48 7.59 -9.59 8.07
CA LEU A 48 9.04 -9.80 7.93
C LEU A 48 9.86 -8.61 8.42
N ILE A 49 9.43 -7.38 8.13
CA ILE A 49 10.08 -6.15 8.61
C ILE A 49 10.15 -6.17 10.13
N THR A 50 9.03 -6.49 10.78
CA THR A 50 8.94 -6.55 12.23
C THR A 50 9.73 -7.72 12.80
N ALA A 51 9.68 -8.90 12.17
CA ALA A 51 10.44 -10.05 12.62
C ALA A 51 11.95 -9.79 12.65
N GLU A 52 12.47 -9.05 11.67
CA GLU A 52 13.89 -8.67 11.61
C GLU A 52 14.31 -7.62 12.66
N THR A 53 13.34 -6.90 13.24
CA THR A 53 13.59 -5.81 14.19
C THR A 53 13.22 -6.16 15.64
N LEU A 54 12.71 -7.38 15.87
CA LEU A 54 12.31 -7.88 17.18
C LEU A 54 13.42 -7.79 18.23
N ASP A 55 14.67 -8.08 17.85
CA ASP A 55 15.81 -8.12 18.76
C ASP A 55 16.32 -6.71 19.18
N LEU A 56 15.95 -5.67 18.42
CA LEU A 56 16.46 -4.31 18.61
C LEU A 56 15.49 -3.40 19.39
N ALA A 57 14.19 -3.64 19.22
CA ALA A 57 13.05 -3.18 20.02
C ALA A 57 11.81 -3.35 19.12
N PRO A 58 10.79 -4.15 19.50
CA PRO A 58 9.62 -4.38 18.66
C PRO A 58 8.91 -3.06 18.35
N SER A 59 9.08 -2.56 17.13
CA SER A 59 8.58 -1.25 16.74
C SER A 59 7.80 -1.33 15.44
N ARG A 60 6.49 -1.01 15.54
CA ARG A 60 5.60 -0.83 14.39
C ARG A 60 6.06 0.31 13.48
N ARG A 61 6.94 1.18 13.99
CA ARG A 61 7.43 2.36 13.27
C ARG A 61 8.23 1.98 12.04
N ASP A 62 9.03 0.92 12.08
CA ASP A 62 9.85 0.55 10.92
C ASP A 62 9.00 0.09 9.72
N ALA A 63 7.91 -0.64 9.99
CA ALA A 63 6.95 -1.01 8.95
C ALA A 63 6.23 0.21 8.36
N LEU A 64 5.83 1.17 9.21
CA LEU A 64 5.21 2.42 8.76
C LEU A 64 6.19 3.30 7.96
N CYS A 65 7.41 3.51 8.45
CA CYS A 65 8.44 4.30 7.78
C CYS A 65 8.84 3.68 6.43
N ALA A 66 8.99 2.35 6.38
CA ALA A 66 9.23 1.65 5.13
C ALA A 66 8.07 1.84 4.15
N GLY A 67 6.83 1.74 4.63
CA GLY A 67 5.65 1.95 3.81
C GLY A 67 5.49 3.39 3.31
N LEU A 68 5.77 4.39 4.16
CA LEU A 68 5.75 5.80 3.81
C LEU A 68 6.80 6.12 2.75
N LEU A 69 8.00 5.56 2.89
CA LEU A 69 9.05 5.69 1.87
C LEU A 69 8.60 5.10 0.54
N ALA A 70 8.06 3.87 0.57
CA ALA A 70 7.59 3.18 -0.62
C ALA A 70 6.41 3.87 -1.32
N GLN A 71 5.51 4.50 -0.56
CA GLN A 71 4.34 5.21 -1.07
C GLN A 71 4.57 6.71 -1.25
N SER A 72 5.79 7.21 -1.07
CA SER A 72 6.06 8.65 -1.20
C SER A 72 5.65 9.22 -2.56
N PRO A 73 5.85 8.54 -3.72
CA PRO A 73 5.34 9.05 -4.99
C PRO A 73 3.80 9.08 -5.03
N GLY A 74 3.13 8.05 -4.51
CA GLY A 74 1.67 8.00 -4.42
C GLY A 74 1.09 9.09 -3.52
N LEU A 75 1.74 9.39 -2.40
CA LEU A 75 1.32 10.46 -1.49
C LEU A 75 1.47 11.84 -2.14
N LEU A 76 2.56 12.07 -2.89
CA LEU A 76 2.74 13.31 -3.65
C LEU A 76 1.67 13.45 -4.75
N LEU A 77 1.38 12.36 -5.47
CA LEU A 77 0.35 12.32 -6.50
C LEU A 77 -1.06 12.47 -5.92
N ALA A 78 -1.33 11.93 -4.74
CA ALA A 78 -2.58 12.13 -3.99
C ALA A 78 -2.79 13.60 -3.61
N ALA A 79 -1.74 14.23 -3.06
CA ALA A 79 -1.77 15.67 -2.74
C ALA A 79 -2.01 16.52 -3.99
N ALA A 80 -1.33 16.21 -5.10
CA ALA A 80 -1.53 16.88 -6.38
C ALA A 80 -2.96 16.67 -6.93
N ASN A 81 -3.52 15.46 -6.82
CA ASN A 81 -4.89 15.17 -7.23
C ASN A 81 -5.91 15.95 -6.39
N LEU A 82 -5.73 16.02 -5.06
CA LEU A 82 -6.58 16.82 -4.18
C LEU A 82 -6.50 18.30 -4.52
N TYR A 83 -5.28 18.84 -4.71
CA TYR A 83 -5.10 20.22 -5.16
C TYR A 83 -5.82 20.49 -6.49
N SER A 84 -5.76 19.54 -7.44
CA SER A 84 -6.46 19.64 -8.73
C SER A 84 -7.99 19.68 -8.65
N PHE A 85 -8.57 19.13 -7.58
CA PHE A 85 -10.01 19.18 -7.37
C PHE A 85 -10.47 20.58 -6.96
N TYR A 86 -9.63 21.31 -6.21
CA TYR A 86 -9.93 22.66 -5.75
C TYR A 86 -9.68 23.73 -6.83
N ASP A 87 -8.63 23.59 -7.65
CA ASP A 87 -8.12 24.64 -8.54
C ASP A 87 -8.45 24.38 -10.03
N TYR A 88 -9.70 23.99 -10.33
CA TYR A 88 -10.23 23.66 -11.67
C TYR A 88 -9.53 24.43 -12.82
N THR A 89 -8.48 23.88 -13.46
CA THR A 89 -8.10 24.01 -14.90
C THR A 89 -6.62 23.67 -15.20
N GLY A 90 -6.36 22.88 -16.25
CA GLY A 90 -5.07 22.88 -16.99
C GLY A 90 -4.57 21.51 -17.49
N PRO A 91 -3.82 21.44 -18.61
CA PRO A 91 -3.28 20.20 -19.19
C PRO A 91 -2.23 19.48 -18.32
N LEU A 92 -1.44 20.23 -17.53
CA LEU A 92 -0.53 19.67 -16.51
C LEU A 92 -1.24 18.74 -15.50
N PHE A 93 -2.53 18.98 -15.25
CA PHE A 93 -3.33 18.17 -14.33
C PHE A 93 -3.79 16.84 -14.93
N SER A 94 -3.86 16.72 -16.27
CA SER A 94 -4.16 15.45 -16.94
C SER A 94 -3.02 14.45 -16.73
N ASP A 95 -1.78 14.90 -16.85
CA ASP A 95 -0.59 14.07 -16.67
C ASP A 95 -0.46 13.61 -15.20
N CYS A 96 -0.76 14.48 -14.23
CA CYS A 96 -0.77 14.12 -12.82
C CYS A 96 -1.85 13.08 -12.49
N ARG A 97 -3.06 13.21 -13.05
CA ARG A 97 -4.15 12.22 -12.84
C ARG A 97 -3.83 10.87 -13.45
N PHE A 98 -3.22 10.87 -14.64
CA PHE A 98 -2.71 9.65 -15.26
C PHE A 98 -1.64 8.99 -14.38
N ALA A 99 -0.63 9.75 -13.94
CA ALA A 99 0.43 9.23 -13.06
C ALA A 99 -0.14 8.71 -11.73
N PHE A 100 -1.13 9.41 -11.15
CA PHE A 100 -1.81 9.00 -9.93
C PHE A 100 -2.56 7.68 -10.10
N GLN A 101 -3.33 7.54 -11.19
CA GLN A 101 -4.01 6.29 -11.51
C GLN A 101 -3.00 5.16 -11.77
N LEU A 102 -1.93 5.44 -12.51
CA LEU A 102 -0.87 4.47 -12.81
C LEU A 102 -0.22 3.97 -11.52
N TRP A 103 0.10 4.86 -10.58
CA TRP A 103 0.67 4.50 -9.29
C TRP A 103 -0.23 3.54 -8.51
N HIS A 104 -1.54 3.81 -8.50
CA HIS A 104 -2.50 3.00 -7.78
C HIS A 104 -3.06 1.81 -8.58
N THR A 105 -2.49 1.49 -9.75
CA THR A 105 -2.87 0.32 -10.58
C THR A 105 -3.05 -0.97 -9.77
N PRO A 106 -2.18 -1.33 -8.81
CA PRO A 106 -2.35 -2.57 -8.06
C PRO A 106 -3.64 -2.67 -7.23
N PHE A 107 -4.31 -1.54 -6.97
CA PHE A 107 -5.58 -1.47 -6.26
C PHE A 107 -6.79 -1.33 -7.19
N MET A 108 -6.58 -1.00 -8.47
CA MET A 108 -7.65 -0.72 -9.44
C MET A 108 -8.66 -1.86 -9.60
N PRO A 109 -8.26 -3.15 -9.63
CA PRO A 109 -9.22 -4.25 -9.78
C PRO A 109 -10.27 -4.34 -8.67
N PHE A 110 -10.06 -3.75 -7.49
CA PHE A 110 -11.13 -3.68 -6.48
C PHE A 110 -12.13 -2.57 -6.76
N LEU A 111 -11.70 -1.49 -7.41
CA LEU A 111 -12.56 -0.36 -7.71
C LEU A 111 -13.54 -0.68 -8.83
N THR A 112 -13.25 -1.67 -9.69
CA THR A 112 -14.15 -2.10 -10.76
C THR A 112 -15.45 -2.72 -10.25
N PHE A 113 -15.49 -3.19 -9.00
CA PHE A 113 -16.71 -3.68 -8.35
C PHE A 113 -17.69 -2.56 -7.97
N PHE A 114 -17.26 -1.30 -8.04
CA PHE A 114 -18.06 -0.14 -7.66
C PHE A 114 -18.32 0.76 -8.86
N SER A 115 -19.52 1.34 -8.90
CA SER A 115 -19.85 2.41 -9.84
C SER A 115 -19.65 3.76 -9.14
N PHE A 116 -18.80 4.62 -9.71
CA PHE A 116 -18.52 5.95 -9.15
C PHE A 116 -19.26 7.04 -9.93
N PRO A 117 -19.92 7.99 -9.25
CA PRO A 117 -20.56 9.11 -9.93
C PRO A 117 -19.51 10.05 -10.54
N VAL A 118 -19.94 10.79 -11.56
CA VAL A 118 -19.15 11.85 -12.20
C VAL A 118 -19.82 13.18 -11.88
N TRP A 119 -19.06 14.15 -11.39
CA TRP A 119 -19.54 15.50 -11.09
C TRP A 119 -18.63 16.54 -11.74
N GLY A 120 -19.20 17.39 -12.59
CA GLY A 120 -18.42 18.42 -13.29
C GLY A 120 -17.29 17.88 -14.18
N GLY A 121 -17.42 16.64 -14.68
CA GLY A 121 -16.38 15.94 -15.44
C GLY A 121 -15.30 15.28 -14.57
N TYR A 122 -15.37 15.39 -13.24
CA TYR A 122 -14.51 14.69 -12.30
C TYR A 122 -15.18 13.39 -11.82
N SER A 123 -14.51 12.26 -12.00
CA SER A 123 -15.04 10.98 -11.52
C SER A 123 -14.62 10.72 -10.07
N PHE A 124 -15.57 10.39 -9.21
CA PHE A 124 -15.34 10.18 -7.78
C PHE A 124 -14.42 8.98 -7.45
N TYR A 125 -14.10 8.12 -8.44
CA TYR A 125 -13.13 7.05 -8.22
C TYR A 125 -11.74 7.57 -7.80
N PHE A 126 -11.36 8.79 -8.22
CA PHE A 126 -10.10 9.40 -7.79
C PHE A 126 -10.06 9.66 -6.28
N TRP A 127 -11.22 9.90 -5.64
CA TRP A 127 -11.30 9.96 -4.17
C TRP A 127 -11.04 8.59 -3.54
N ALA A 128 -11.56 7.52 -4.14
CA ALA A 128 -11.26 6.16 -3.67
C ALA A 128 -9.77 5.83 -3.83
N LEU A 129 -9.12 6.27 -4.91
CA LEU A 129 -7.68 6.10 -5.10
C LEU A 129 -6.84 6.80 -4.04
N ASN A 130 -7.27 7.95 -3.52
CA ASN A 130 -6.56 8.63 -2.42
C ASN A 130 -6.48 7.77 -1.15
N LEU A 131 -7.38 6.79 -0.98
CA LEU A 131 -7.33 5.83 0.11
C LEU A 131 -6.29 4.71 -0.10
N GLY A 132 -5.73 4.56 -1.31
CA GLY A 132 -4.78 3.50 -1.63
C GLY A 132 -3.54 3.51 -0.74
N ALA A 133 -2.91 4.67 -0.55
CA ALA A 133 -1.74 4.79 0.34
C ALA A 133 -2.08 4.56 1.82
N PRO A 134 -3.16 5.15 2.39
CA PRO A 134 -3.64 4.81 3.73
C PRO A 134 -3.91 3.30 3.92
N LEU A 135 -4.57 2.65 2.96
CA LEU A 135 -4.85 1.20 3.02
C LEU A 135 -3.56 0.38 2.98
N TYR A 136 -2.61 0.77 2.12
CA TYR A 136 -1.28 0.15 2.06
C TYR A 136 -0.55 0.20 3.41
N LEU A 137 -0.51 1.37 4.05
CA LEU A 137 0.11 1.56 5.36
C LEU A 137 -0.62 0.78 6.45
N THR A 138 -1.95 0.75 6.39
CA THR A 138 -2.79 0.02 7.37
C THR A 138 -2.50 -1.48 7.31
N LEU A 139 -2.39 -2.06 6.12
CA LEU A 139 -2.06 -3.48 5.94
C LEU A 139 -0.68 -3.83 6.51
N LEU A 140 0.32 -2.99 6.26
CA LEU A 140 1.66 -3.14 6.84
C LEU A 140 1.61 -3.07 8.37
N TRP A 141 0.91 -2.09 8.91
CA TRP A 141 0.79 -1.88 10.35
C TRP A 141 0.05 -3.03 11.05
N LEU A 142 -1.08 -3.50 10.49
CA LEU A 142 -1.85 -4.61 11.04
C LEU A 142 -1.03 -5.90 11.07
N SER A 143 -0.28 -6.17 9.99
CA SER A 143 0.59 -7.33 9.91
C SER A 143 1.75 -7.25 10.90
N ALA A 144 2.40 -6.10 11.00
CA ALA A 144 3.45 -5.83 11.98
C ALA A 144 2.93 -6.05 13.41
N ASN A 145 1.76 -5.48 13.74
CA ASN A 145 1.15 -5.61 15.05
C ASN A 145 0.85 -7.07 15.42
N ARG A 146 0.33 -7.85 14.47
CA ARG A 146 0.08 -9.28 14.67
C ARG A 146 1.36 -10.06 15.00
N THR A 147 2.48 -9.73 14.36
CA THR A 147 3.76 -10.38 14.62
C THR A 147 4.26 -10.10 16.03
N ILE A 148 4.16 -8.84 16.48
CA ILE A 148 4.57 -8.44 17.85
C ILE A 148 3.74 -9.18 18.91
N ILE A 149 2.42 -9.20 18.76
CA ILE A 149 1.52 -9.88 19.71
C ILE A 149 1.85 -11.37 19.79
N LYS A 150 2.13 -12.01 18.65
CA LYS A 150 2.52 -13.43 18.61
C LYS A 150 3.86 -13.69 19.30
N SER A 151 4.86 -12.82 19.13
CA SER A 151 6.14 -12.98 19.83
C SER A 151 6.00 -12.81 21.34
N GLU A 152 5.25 -11.81 21.80
CA GLU A 152 5.00 -11.58 23.23
C GLU A 152 4.27 -12.76 23.87
N THR A 153 3.23 -13.28 23.20
CA THR A 153 2.48 -14.45 23.67
C THR A 153 3.39 -15.68 23.81
N ARG A 154 4.28 -15.91 22.82
CA ARG A 154 5.23 -17.03 22.86
C ARG A 154 6.23 -16.90 24.01
N ILE A 155 6.77 -15.70 24.23
CA ILE A 155 7.71 -15.43 25.32
C ILE A 155 7.03 -15.74 26.67
N ASN A 156 5.82 -15.23 26.88
CA ASN A 156 5.06 -15.49 28.10
C ASN A 156 4.82 -16.98 28.33
N GLN A 157 4.41 -17.73 27.30
CA GLN A 157 4.20 -19.19 27.42
C GLN A 157 5.47 -19.94 27.86
N VAL A 158 6.65 -19.56 27.36
CA VAL A 158 7.92 -20.18 27.75
C VAL A 158 8.22 -19.89 29.22
N PHE A 159 8.06 -18.63 29.66
CA PHE A 159 8.31 -18.23 31.05
C PHE A 159 7.36 -18.89 32.06
N TYR A 160 6.08 -19.06 31.72
CA TYR A 160 5.11 -19.69 32.63
C TYR A 160 5.23 -21.22 32.71
N HIS A 161 5.84 -21.88 31.71
CA HIS A 161 6.11 -23.32 31.75
C HIS A 161 7.47 -23.69 32.35
N SER A 162 8.34 -22.69 32.59
CA SER A 162 9.67 -22.89 33.20
C SER A 162 9.73 -22.65 34.72
N ASN A 163 8.61 -22.24 35.34
CA ASN A 163 8.45 -22.07 36.80
C ASN A 163 7.48 -23.10 37.35
#